data_AF-A0A836L672-F1
#
_entry.id   AF-A0A836L672-F1
#
_cell.length_a   1.000
_cell.length_b   1.000
_cell.length_c   1.000
_cell.angle_alpha   90.00
_cell.angle_beta   90.00
_cell.angle_gamma   90.00
#
_symmetry.space_group_name_H-M   'P 1'
#
loop_
_entity.id
_entity.type
_entity.pdbx_description
1 polymer ?
#
loop_
_entity_poly.entity_id
_entity_poly.type
_entity_poly.pdbx_seq_one_letter_code
_entity_poly.pdbx_strand_id
1 'polypeptide(L)'
;MHTLSKDLQLYASGRRGRPALIYKPQMNLLSPSLAELFEASGCDAETTAFLVRSRNISLWRLMVADFLSLFLSRTTAHGFVGRGMMFVYSTEQIRCLLRPPHAPPTSPLPADFRFESLLDIGAGDGGVTAKIAPLFKRVCATEFSGSMRWRLRCRGYEVLPHDNPFYMNTPGKALERRYFDVISCNNVLDRADKPQTLLQEMRDSLKPNGFLVLAVVLPWCPFVEDGPRQRKPSEILPMEGGECCRGASFEQSLSKLVENVLVPMGFELIRWTRLPYLCEGNLRIEYALLNDAVFILRKRDDFERPA
;
A
#
# COMPACT_ATOMS: atom_id res chain seq x y z
N MET A 1 25.41 1.56 25.30
CA MET A 1 24.92 2.61 26.24
C MET A 1 25.14 4.04 25.72
N HIS A 2 26.31 4.39 25.19
CA HIS A 2 26.61 5.76 24.73
C HIS A 2 25.74 6.25 23.55
N THR A 3 25.33 5.34 22.65
CA THR A 3 24.45 5.62 21.49
C THR A 3 23.00 5.85 21.87
N LEU A 4 22.45 5.05 22.80
CA LEU A 4 21.09 5.20 23.31
C LEU A 4 20.90 6.53 24.05
N SER A 5 21.92 6.99 24.78
CA SER A 5 21.93 8.30 25.46
C SER A 5 21.83 9.47 24.46
N LYS A 6 22.55 9.41 23.33
CA LYS A 6 22.48 10.42 22.27
C LYS A 6 21.12 10.44 21.57
N ASP A 7 20.55 9.27 21.30
CA ASP A 7 19.23 9.15 20.66
C ASP A 7 18.11 9.67 21.56
N LEU A 8 18.20 9.45 22.88
CA LEU A 8 17.28 10.03 23.86
C LEU A 8 17.43 11.56 23.96
N GLN A 9 18.64 12.10 23.87
CA GLN A 9 18.87 13.56 23.82
C GLN A 9 18.29 14.19 22.54
N LEU A 10 18.41 13.51 21.40
CA LEU A 10 17.78 13.92 20.13
C LEU A 10 16.25 13.96 20.26
N TYR A 11 15.65 12.92 20.84
CA TYR A 11 14.21 12.87 21.13
C TYR A 11 13.79 14.01 22.08
N ALA A 12 14.47 14.16 23.23
CA ALA A 12 14.13 15.15 24.25
C ALA A 12 14.31 16.61 23.76
N SER A 13 15.26 16.85 22.86
CA SER A 13 15.48 18.19 22.28
C SER A 13 14.53 18.55 21.14
N GLY A 14 13.68 17.62 20.68
CA GLY A 14 12.76 17.87 19.56
C GLY A 14 13.45 18.05 18.20
N ARG A 15 14.74 17.71 18.08
CA ARG A 15 15.58 17.89 16.88
C ARG A 15 15.73 16.62 16.05
N ARG A 16 14.72 15.77 16.05
CA ARG A 16 14.71 14.56 15.21
C ARG A 16 14.60 14.92 13.74
N GLY A 17 15.19 14.08 12.89
CA GLY A 17 15.18 14.26 11.45
C GLY A 17 13.76 14.22 10.87
N ARG A 18 13.54 15.06 9.85
CA ARG A 18 12.29 15.18 9.10
C ARG A 18 12.59 15.03 7.60
N PRO A 19 12.48 13.81 7.04
CA PRO A 19 12.63 13.61 5.60
C PRO A 19 11.68 14.53 4.82
N ALA A 20 12.15 15.08 3.70
CA ALA A 20 11.31 15.92 2.84
C ALA A 20 10.18 15.09 2.21
N LEU A 21 8.97 15.65 2.20
CA LEU A 21 7.83 15.03 1.53
C LEU A 21 7.93 15.28 0.03
N ILE A 22 7.89 14.22 -0.78
CA ILE A 22 8.03 14.30 -2.23
C ILE A 22 6.73 13.81 -2.89
N TYR A 23 6.05 14.72 -3.59
CA TYR A 23 4.80 14.44 -4.32
C TYR A 23 4.94 14.56 -5.83
N LYS A 24 5.99 15.23 -6.32
CA LYS A 24 6.17 15.49 -7.74
C LYS A 24 7.21 14.53 -8.31
N PRO A 25 6.89 13.81 -9.40
CA PRO A 25 7.89 13.09 -10.17
C PRO A 25 8.72 14.05 -11.03
N GLN A 26 9.84 13.56 -11.53
CA GLN A 26 10.64 14.24 -12.55
C GLN A 26 9.94 14.06 -13.91
N MET A 27 9.06 15.00 -14.26
CA MET A 27 8.19 14.91 -15.46
C MET A 27 8.98 14.69 -16.77
N ASN A 28 10.20 15.22 -16.86
CA ASN A 28 11.07 15.06 -18.04
C ASN A 28 11.63 13.64 -18.22
N LEU A 29 11.49 12.76 -17.22
CA LEU A 29 11.91 11.35 -17.29
C LEU A 29 10.73 10.41 -17.56
N LEU A 30 9.51 10.93 -17.65
CA LEU A 30 8.30 10.14 -17.92
C LEU A 30 8.00 10.10 -19.42
N SER A 31 7.38 9.01 -19.86
CA SER A 31 6.76 8.96 -21.18
C SER A 31 5.53 9.91 -21.23
N PRO A 32 5.15 10.43 -22.41
CA PRO A 32 4.00 11.31 -22.54
C PRO A 32 2.70 10.73 -21.97
N SER A 33 2.46 9.43 -22.19
CA SER A 33 1.28 8.73 -21.66
C SER A 33 1.26 8.66 -20.13
N LEU A 34 2.41 8.38 -19.49
CA LEU A 34 2.50 8.40 -18.03
C LEU A 34 2.36 9.81 -17.46
N ALA A 35 2.92 10.81 -18.13
CA ALA A 35 2.81 12.20 -17.72
C ALA A 35 1.35 12.72 -17.78
N GLU A 36 0.59 12.32 -18.80
CA GLU A 36 -0.82 12.68 -18.96
C GLU A 36 -1.72 12.07 -17.87
N LEU A 37 -1.43 10.83 -17.47
CA LEU A 37 -2.19 10.10 -16.44
C LEU A 37 -1.77 10.45 -15.00
N PHE A 38 -0.82 11.38 -14.82
CA PHE A 38 -0.35 11.79 -13.50
C PHE A 38 -1.33 12.77 -12.83
N GLU A 39 -1.72 12.43 -11.60
CA GLU A 39 -2.55 13.26 -10.75
C GLU A 39 -1.72 13.91 -9.66
N ALA A 40 -1.65 15.23 -9.68
CA ALA A 40 -0.96 15.98 -8.63
C ALA A 40 -1.67 15.80 -7.28
N SER A 41 -0.87 15.53 -6.25
CA SER A 41 -1.32 15.46 -4.86
C SER A 41 -0.43 16.36 -3.98
N GLY A 42 -0.78 16.51 -2.71
CA GLY A 42 -0.05 17.31 -1.75
C GLY A 42 -0.30 16.89 -0.31
N CYS A 43 0.39 17.58 0.60
CA CYS A 43 0.23 17.38 2.04
C CYS A 43 -1.09 18.01 2.49
N ASP A 44 -2.06 17.16 2.82
CA ASP A 44 -3.39 17.58 3.28
C ASP A 44 -3.52 17.50 4.81
N ALA A 45 -4.75 17.74 5.31
CA ALA A 45 -5.04 17.79 6.73
C ALA A 45 -4.75 16.45 7.43
N GLU A 46 -5.09 15.31 6.82
CA GLU A 46 -4.85 14.00 7.42
C GLU A 46 -3.38 13.60 7.37
N THR A 47 -2.68 13.94 6.29
CA THR A 47 -1.22 13.78 6.22
C THR A 47 -0.55 14.60 7.33
N THR A 48 -0.94 15.86 7.48
CA THR A 48 -0.44 16.74 8.56
C THR A 48 -0.72 16.15 9.94
N ALA A 49 -1.94 15.65 10.16
CA ALA A 49 -2.31 15.01 11.43
C ALA A 49 -1.45 13.75 11.70
N PHE A 50 -1.16 12.94 10.68
CA PHE A 50 -0.27 11.79 10.81
C PHE A 50 1.16 12.20 11.20
N LEU A 51 1.70 13.25 10.56
CA LEU A 51 3.04 13.77 10.86
C LEU A 51 3.13 14.31 12.30
N VAL A 52 2.13 15.09 12.72
CA VAL A 52 2.04 15.60 14.11
C VAL A 52 1.95 14.45 15.11
N ARG A 53 1.16 13.41 14.80
CA ARG A 53 1.04 12.23 15.66
C ARG A 53 2.34 11.45 15.73
N SER A 54 3.03 11.26 14.61
CA SER A 54 4.31 10.53 14.53
C SER A 54 5.43 11.22 15.31
N ARG A 55 5.32 12.53 15.53
CA ARG A 55 6.19 13.26 16.47
C ARG A 55 6.00 12.78 17.92
N ASN A 56 4.80 12.43 18.34
CA ASN A 56 4.52 12.13 19.75
C ASN A 56 4.57 10.61 20.00
N ILE A 57 5.74 10.00 19.81
CA ILE A 57 5.94 8.56 20.03
C ILE A 57 5.97 8.25 21.52
N SER A 58 5.23 7.23 21.94
CA SER A 58 5.29 6.73 23.30
C SER A 58 6.55 5.89 23.53
N LEU A 59 7.46 6.37 24.38
CA LEU A 59 8.72 5.68 24.75
C LEU A 59 8.49 4.29 25.36
N TRP A 60 7.39 4.10 26.10
CA TRP A 60 7.08 2.78 26.66
C TRP A 60 6.69 1.78 25.57
N ARG A 61 5.99 2.23 24.51
CA ARG A 61 5.61 1.39 23.36
C ARG A 61 6.81 1.00 22.52
N LEU A 62 7.81 1.87 22.42
CA LEU A 62 9.10 1.55 21.79
C LEU A 62 9.78 0.37 22.50
N MET A 63 9.91 0.45 23.82
CA MET A 63 10.59 -0.59 24.62
C MET A 63 9.85 -1.93 24.61
N VAL A 64 8.51 -1.92 24.68
CA VAL A 64 7.72 -3.16 24.64
C VAL A 64 7.75 -3.81 23.25
N ALA A 65 7.73 -3.02 22.17
CA ALA A 65 7.82 -3.58 20.82
C ALA A 65 9.20 -4.21 20.55
N ASP A 66 10.28 -3.57 21.00
CA ASP A 66 11.63 -4.10 20.87
C ASP A 66 11.79 -5.39 21.72
N PHE A 67 11.24 -5.41 22.94
CA PHE A 67 11.21 -6.61 23.79
C PHE A 67 10.41 -7.76 23.18
N LEU A 68 9.23 -7.49 22.61
CA LEU A 68 8.41 -8.51 21.94
C LEU A 68 9.02 -9.00 20.63
N SER A 69 9.80 -8.17 19.94
CA SER A 69 10.49 -8.55 18.68
C SER A 69 11.62 -9.56 18.89
N LEU A 70 12.03 -9.82 20.14
CA LEU A 70 12.95 -10.90 20.49
C LEU A 70 12.31 -12.28 20.38
N PHE A 71 10.98 -12.36 20.46
CA PHE A 71 10.21 -13.62 20.49
C PHE A 71 9.20 -13.75 19.35
N LEU A 72 8.95 -12.67 18.60
CA LEU A 72 7.94 -12.57 17.54
C LEU A 72 8.50 -11.85 16.32
N SER A 73 7.93 -12.05 15.13
CA SER A 73 8.28 -11.22 13.97
C SER A 73 8.01 -9.74 14.28
N ARG A 74 8.80 -8.83 13.71
CA ARG A 74 8.65 -7.39 13.96
C ARG A 74 7.21 -6.93 13.71
N THR A 75 6.59 -7.40 12.64
CA THR A 75 5.18 -7.13 12.31
C THR A 75 4.23 -7.59 13.43
N THR A 76 4.46 -8.76 14.01
CA THR A 76 3.64 -9.28 15.12
C THR A 76 3.88 -8.51 16.42
N ALA A 77 5.14 -8.21 16.76
CA ALA A 77 5.50 -7.43 17.94
C ALA A 77 4.95 -5.99 17.89
N HIS A 78 5.10 -5.31 16.74
CA HIS A 78 4.51 -4.00 16.50
C HIS A 78 2.97 -4.04 16.52
N GLY A 79 2.37 -5.14 16.04
CA GLY A 79 0.93 -5.38 16.08
C GLY A 79 0.35 -5.42 17.48
N PHE A 80 1.03 -6.08 18.43
CA PHE A 80 0.63 -6.15 19.85
C PHE A 80 0.70 -4.81 20.57
N VAL A 81 1.67 -3.95 20.24
CA VAL A 81 1.90 -2.68 20.96
C VAL A 81 1.18 -1.50 20.29
N GLY A 82 0.49 -1.73 19.17
CA GLY A 82 -0.20 -0.66 18.45
C GLY A 82 0.77 0.34 17.83
N ARG A 83 1.92 -0.15 17.35
CA ARG A 83 2.99 0.63 16.73
C ARG A 83 3.17 0.23 15.27
N GLY A 84 3.90 1.04 14.50
CA GLY A 84 4.15 0.79 13.08
C GLY A 84 2.98 1.24 12.23
N MET A 85 2.35 2.36 12.62
CA MET A 85 1.31 2.96 11.82
C MET A 85 1.87 3.36 10.47
N MET A 86 1.11 3.03 9.44
CA MET A 86 1.43 3.23 8.04
C MET A 86 0.40 4.19 7.47
N PHE A 87 0.84 5.12 6.62
CA PHE A 87 -0.01 6.07 5.93
C PHE A 87 0.44 6.16 4.47
N VAL A 88 -0.47 5.84 3.57
CA VAL A 88 -0.25 5.85 2.12
C VAL A 88 -0.98 7.05 1.50
N TYR A 89 -2.29 7.15 1.76
CA TYR A 89 -3.14 8.25 1.33
C TYR A 89 -4.15 8.62 2.42
N SER A 90 -4.66 9.85 2.36
CA SER A 90 -5.82 10.30 3.13
C SER A 90 -7.13 9.83 2.51
N THR A 91 -8.24 10.06 3.23
CA THR A 91 -9.57 9.83 2.68
C THR A 91 -9.86 10.74 1.49
N GLU A 92 -9.41 12.01 1.51
CA GLU A 92 -9.65 12.93 0.41
C GLU A 92 -8.84 12.58 -0.85
N GLN A 93 -7.57 12.21 -0.68
CA GLN A 93 -6.72 11.78 -1.79
C GLN A 93 -7.32 10.57 -2.51
N ILE A 94 -7.77 9.54 -1.76
CA ILE A 94 -8.34 8.35 -2.39
C ILE A 94 -9.72 8.62 -3.02
N ARG A 95 -10.51 9.56 -2.49
CA ARG A 95 -11.76 10.03 -3.11
C ARG A 95 -11.53 10.73 -4.43
N CYS A 96 -10.47 11.52 -4.53
CA CYS A 96 -10.04 12.13 -5.79
C CYS A 96 -9.55 11.06 -6.78
N LEU A 97 -8.82 10.05 -6.33
CA LEU A 97 -8.27 9.02 -7.21
C LEU A 97 -9.33 8.04 -7.74
N LEU A 98 -10.32 7.66 -6.94
CA LEU A 98 -11.37 6.70 -7.31
C LEU A 98 -12.58 7.29 -8.05
N ARG A 99 -12.51 8.57 -8.44
CA ARG A 99 -13.56 9.19 -9.29
C ARG A 99 -13.67 8.47 -10.65
N PRO A 100 -14.79 8.60 -11.38
CA PRO A 100 -14.92 8.02 -12.73
C PRO A 100 -13.74 8.36 -13.66
N PRO A 101 -13.37 7.49 -14.63
CA PRO A 101 -12.18 7.68 -15.48
C PRO A 101 -12.07 9.05 -16.17
N HIS A 102 -13.19 9.59 -16.64
CA HIS A 102 -13.24 10.87 -17.35
C HIS A 102 -13.64 12.07 -16.46
N ALA A 103 -13.79 11.87 -15.15
CA ALA A 103 -14.11 12.97 -14.24
C ALA A 103 -12.87 13.87 -14.02
N PRO A 104 -13.04 15.21 -14.02
CA PRO A 104 -11.92 16.12 -13.79
C PRO A 104 -11.38 15.97 -12.35
N PRO A 105 -10.10 16.29 -12.09
CA PRO A 105 -9.49 16.20 -10.75
C PRO A 105 -10.22 16.98 -9.66
N THR A 106 -10.95 18.03 -10.04
CA THR A 106 -11.75 18.89 -9.16
C THR A 106 -13.08 18.27 -8.74
N SER A 107 -13.39 17.05 -9.18
CA SER A 107 -14.64 16.33 -8.89
C SER A 107 -14.36 15.03 -8.14
N PRO A 108 -13.99 15.10 -6.84
CA PRO A 108 -13.87 13.90 -6.02
C PRO A 108 -15.21 13.17 -5.92
N LEU A 109 -15.18 11.88 -5.57
CA LEU A 109 -16.40 11.13 -5.25
C LEU A 109 -17.22 11.87 -4.17
N PRO A 110 -18.56 11.95 -4.25
CA PRO A 110 -19.39 12.57 -3.21
C PRO A 110 -19.20 11.97 -1.81
N ALA A 111 -19.45 12.74 -0.75
CA ALA A 111 -19.22 12.32 0.65
C ALA A 111 -20.09 11.13 1.08
N ASP A 112 -21.26 11.00 0.47
CA ASP A 112 -22.26 9.95 0.64
C ASP A 112 -22.10 8.78 -0.34
N PHE A 113 -21.25 8.90 -1.36
CA PHE A 113 -21.01 7.84 -2.33
C PHE A 113 -20.38 6.60 -1.67
N ARG A 114 -20.91 5.41 -1.98
CA ARG A 114 -20.36 4.13 -1.51
C ARG A 114 -20.35 3.12 -2.65
N PHE A 115 -19.20 2.50 -2.90
CA PHE A 115 -19.10 1.24 -3.62
C PHE A 115 -19.69 0.09 -2.79
N GLU A 116 -20.05 -1.02 -3.43
CA GLU A 116 -20.62 -2.17 -2.70
C GLU A 116 -19.55 -2.89 -1.85
N SER A 117 -18.37 -3.17 -2.40
CA SER A 117 -17.37 -3.99 -1.72
C SER A 117 -15.91 -3.62 -2.00
N LEU A 118 -15.11 -3.63 -0.93
CA LEU A 118 -13.65 -3.55 -0.94
C LEU A 118 -13.05 -4.89 -0.51
N LEU A 119 -11.96 -5.30 -1.16
CA LEU A 119 -11.00 -6.25 -0.61
C LEU A 119 -9.64 -5.55 -0.40
N ASP A 120 -9.19 -5.40 0.84
CA ASP A 120 -7.85 -4.87 1.15
C ASP A 120 -6.87 -6.01 1.48
N ILE A 121 -5.89 -6.20 0.61
CA ILE A 121 -4.92 -7.28 0.70
C ILE A 121 -3.74 -6.83 1.54
N GLY A 122 -3.39 -7.63 2.56
CA GLY A 122 -2.29 -7.32 3.49
C GLY A 122 -2.54 -6.04 4.28
N ALA A 123 -3.73 -5.91 4.84
CA ALA A 123 -4.22 -4.70 5.50
C ALA A 123 -3.45 -4.33 6.78
N GLY A 124 -2.57 -5.21 7.27
CA GLY A 124 -1.86 -5.02 8.54
C GLY A 124 -2.86 -4.79 9.67
N ASP A 125 -2.68 -3.67 10.37
CA ASP A 125 -3.55 -3.30 11.49
C ASP A 125 -4.87 -2.61 11.08
N GLY A 126 -5.08 -2.39 9.79
CA GLY A 126 -6.24 -1.69 9.22
C GLY A 126 -6.15 -0.17 9.25
N GLY A 127 -4.98 0.42 9.54
CA GLY A 127 -4.77 1.87 9.57
C GLY A 127 -4.97 2.54 8.21
N VAL A 128 -4.39 1.97 7.15
CA VAL A 128 -4.57 2.44 5.76
C VAL A 128 -5.98 2.09 5.27
N THR A 129 -6.48 0.89 5.56
CA THR A 129 -7.85 0.47 5.26
C THR A 129 -8.89 1.47 5.78
N ALA A 130 -8.69 2.01 6.99
CA ALA A 130 -9.61 2.98 7.58
C ALA A 130 -9.75 4.29 6.79
N LYS A 131 -8.81 4.61 5.89
CA LYS A 131 -8.86 5.81 5.02
C LYS A 131 -9.77 5.62 3.82
N ILE A 132 -9.79 4.40 3.27
CA ILE A 132 -10.58 4.03 2.10
C ILE A 132 -11.94 3.40 2.49
N ALA A 133 -12.02 2.74 3.65
CA ALA A 133 -13.22 2.06 4.15
C ALA A 133 -14.52 2.89 4.12
N PRO A 134 -14.51 4.22 4.42
CA PRO A 134 -15.72 5.02 4.34
C PRO A 134 -16.32 5.12 2.93
N LEU A 135 -15.65 4.65 1.88
CA LEU A 135 -16.19 4.62 0.51
C LEU A 135 -16.91 3.32 0.18
N PHE A 136 -17.13 2.43 1.14
CA PHE A 136 -17.66 1.09 0.89
C PHE A 136 -18.77 0.70 1.87
N LYS A 137 -19.73 -0.08 1.39
CA LYS A 137 -20.75 -0.72 2.24
C LYS A 137 -20.20 -1.94 2.98
N ARG A 138 -19.36 -2.74 2.31
CA ARG A 138 -18.68 -3.90 2.87
C ARG A 138 -17.17 -3.81 2.67
N VAL A 139 -16.42 -4.04 3.75
CA VAL A 139 -14.95 -4.08 3.72
C VAL A 139 -14.48 -5.46 4.13
N CYS A 140 -13.87 -6.16 3.17
CA CYS A 140 -13.13 -7.39 3.40
C CYS A 140 -11.63 -7.06 3.48
N ALA A 141 -10.89 -7.76 4.33
CA ALA A 141 -9.45 -7.55 4.48
C ALA A 141 -8.71 -8.88 4.70
N THR A 142 -7.45 -8.94 4.27
CA THR A 142 -6.56 -10.08 4.51
C THR A 142 -5.33 -9.65 5.29
N GLU A 143 -4.80 -10.56 6.10
CA GLU A 143 -3.55 -10.35 6.82
C GLU A 143 -2.99 -11.71 7.27
N PHE A 144 -1.67 -11.87 7.17
CA PHE A 144 -0.97 -13.08 7.59
C PHE A 144 -0.98 -13.23 9.13
N SER A 145 -0.70 -12.14 9.84
CA SER A 145 -0.58 -12.14 11.30
C SER A 145 -1.93 -12.31 12.01
N GLY A 146 -2.01 -13.28 12.93
CA GLY A 146 -3.22 -13.54 13.72
C GLY A 146 -3.65 -12.36 14.60
N SER A 147 -2.70 -11.65 15.21
CA SER A 147 -3.00 -10.48 16.06
C SER A 147 -3.52 -9.30 15.24
N MET A 148 -2.96 -9.09 14.06
CA MET A 148 -3.44 -8.06 13.14
C MET A 148 -4.84 -8.39 12.59
N ARG A 149 -5.11 -9.66 12.25
CA ARG A 149 -6.46 -10.13 11.91
C ARG A 149 -7.47 -9.88 13.04
N TRP A 150 -7.08 -10.03 14.30
CA TRP A 150 -7.93 -9.64 15.43
C TRP A 150 -8.21 -8.13 15.44
N ARG A 151 -7.21 -7.27 15.19
CA ARG A 151 -7.41 -5.81 15.09
C ARG A 151 -8.33 -5.43 13.93
N LEU A 152 -8.21 -6.08 12.78
CA LEU A 152 -9.13 -5.88 11.65
C LEU A 152 -10.58 -6.21 12.03
N ARG A 153 -10.80 -7.32 12.76
CA ARG A 153 -12.13 -7.66 13.30
C ARG A 153 -12.63 -6.62 14.30
N CYS A 154 -11.79 -6.09 15.17
CA CYS A 154 -12.16 -5.01 16.09
C CYS A 154 -12.56 -3.71 15.37
N ARG A 155 -12.09 -3.50 14.12
CA ARG A 155 -12.53 -2.39 13.26
C ARG A 155 -13.83 -2.68 12.50
N GLY A 156 -14.40 -3.88 12.63
CA GLY A 156 -15.63 -4.29 11.96
C GLY A 156 -15.44 -4.82 10.54
N TYR A 157 -14.21 -5.15 10.12
CA TYR A 157 -13.95 -5.68 8.78
C TYR A 157 -14.16 -7.20 8.71
N GLU A 158 -14.63 -7.69 7.56
CA GLU A 158 -14.69 -9.13 7.26
C GLU A 158 -13.28 -9.64 6.96
N VAL A 159 -12.72 -10.47 7.83
CA VAL A 159 -11.36 -10.98 7.63
C VAL A 159 -11.39 -12.29 6.85
N LEU A 160 -10.86 -12.27 5.63
CA LEU A 160 -10.77 -13.43 4.74
C LEU A 160 -9.49 -14.24 4.97
N PRO A 161 -9.42 -15.50 4.50
CA PRO A 161 -8.18 -16.27 4.46
C PRO A 161 -7.09 -15.54 3.67
N HIS A 162 -5.86 -15.54 4.16
CA HIS A 162 -4.75 -14.80 3.52
C HIS A 162 -4.15 -15.56 2.34
N ASP A 163 -4.25 -16.88 2.36
CA ASP A 163 -3.77 -17.83 1.36
C ASP A 163 -4.69 -17.88 0.14
N ASN A 164 -6.01 -17.75 0.36
CA ASN A 164 -6.98 -17.78 -0.72
C ASN A 164 -8.19 -16.85 -0.47
N PRO A 165 -8.00 -15.52 -0.52
CA PRO A 165 -9.09 -14.55 -0.29
C PRO A 165 -10.05 -14.41 -1.47
N PHE A 166 -9.64 -14.86 -2.66
CA PHE A 166 -10.37 -14.65 -3.90
C PHE A 166 -11.46 -15.68 -4.14
N TYR A 167 -11.56 -16.71 -3.31
CA TYR A 167 -12.51 -17.80 -3.52
C TYR A 167 -13.31 -18.10 -2.25
N MET A 168 -14.53 -18.60 -2.43
CA MET A 168 -15.37 -19.15 -1.38
C MET A 168 -15.23 -20.66 -1.37
N ASN A 169 -14.72 -21.19 -0.25
CA ASN A 169 -14.69 -22.63 -0.01
C ASN A 169 -15.92 -23.02 0.83
N THR A 170 -17.00 -23.42 0.15
CA THR A 170 -18.21 -23.94 0.81
C THR A 170 -18.21 -25.46 0.69
N PRO A 171 -18.26 -26.22 1.81
CA PRO A 171 -18.30 -27.68 1.76
C PRO A 171 -19.42 -28.20 0.84
N GLY A 172 -19.07 -29.10 -0.07
CA GLY A 172 -20.02 -29.70 -1.02
C GLY A 172 -20.41 -28.81 -2.22
N LYS A 173 -19.77 -27.64 -2.40
CA LYS A 173 -19.95 -26.80 -3.59
C LYS A 173 -18.62 -26.64 -4.35
N ALA A 174 -18.74 -26.32 -5.64
CA ALA A 174 -17.60 -25.92 -6.45
C ALA A 174 -16.97 -24.63 -5.88
N LEU A 175 -15.66 -24.48 -6.07
CA LEU A 175 -14.93 -23.31 -5.65
C LEU A 175 -15.42 -22.09 -6.44
N GLU A 176 -16.08 -21.15 -5.76
CA GLU A 176 -16.67 -19.97 -6.38
C GLU A 176 -15.74 -18.76 -6.20
N ARG A 177 -15.45 -18.02 -7.28
CA ARG A 177 -14.62 -16.81 -7.22
C ARG A 177 -15.44 -15.64 -6.65
N ARG A 178 -14.83 -14.88 -5.74
CA ARG A 178 -15.35 -13.63 -5.18
C ARG A 178 -15.02 -12.47 -6.12
N TYR A 179 -15.95 -11.54 -6.26
CA TYR A 179 -15.77 -10.34 -7.07
C TYR A 179 -15.98 -9.07 -6.25
N PHE A 180 -15.11 -8.08 -6.45
CA PHE A 180 -15.11 -6.83 -5.69
C PHE A 180 -15.17 -5.62 -6.63
N ASP A 181 -15.81 -4.53 -6.17
CA ASP A 181 -15.84 -3.26 -6.90
C ASP A 181 -14.47 -2.59 -6.83
N VAL A 182 -13.79 -2.71 -5.69
CA VAL A 182 -12.42 -2.26 -5.53
C VAL A 182 -11.61 -3.31 -4.80
N ILE A 183 -10.38 -3.52 -5.26
CA ILE A 183 -9.35 -4.26 -4.53
C ILE A 183 -8.24 -3.26 -4.21
N SER A 184 -7.76 -3.22 -2.97
CA SER A 184 -6.55 -2.47 -2.62
C SER A 184 -5.42 -3.41 -2.24
N CYS A 185 -4.22 -3.07 -2.70
CA CYS A 185 -2.98 -3.78 -2.42
C CYS A 185 -1.90 -2.74 -2.15
N ASN A 186 -1.76 -2.37 -0.87
CA ASN A 186 -0.94 -1.22 -0.49
C ASN A 186 0.40 -1.69 0.09
N ASN A 187 1.48 -1.59 -0.69
CA ASN A 187 2.84 -1.97 -0.28
C ASN A 187 2.99 -3.44 0.15
N VAL A 188 2.28 -4.32 -0.59
CA VAL A 188 2.32 -5.78 -0.42
C VAL A 188 3.03 -6.46 -1.59
N LEU A 189 2.96 -5.89 -2.79
CA LEU A 189 3.44 -6.53 -4.01
C LEU A 189 4.95 -6.84 -3.96
N ASP A 190 5.76 -5.93 -3.42
CA ASP A 190 7.21 -6.09 -3.23
C ASP A 190 7.57 -7.00 -2.03
N ARG A 191 6.55 -7.48 -1.31
CA ARG A 191 6.67 -8.42 -0.19
C ARG A 191 6.07 -9.80 -0.49
N ALA A 192 5.36 -9.94 -1.59
CA ALA A 192 4.72 -11.18 -2.00
C ALA A 192 5.76 -12.19 -2.51
N ASP A 193 5.55 -13.47 -2.19
CA ASP A 193 6.36 -14.57 -2.75
C ASP A 193 6.02 -14.87 -4.21
N LYS A 194 4.77 -14.60 -4.56
CA LYS A 194 4.18 -14.83 -5.89
C LYS A 194 3.50 -13.56 -6.42
N PRO A 195 4.26 -12.48 -6.68
CA PRO A 195 3.70 -11.21 -7.09
C PRO A 195 2.96 -11.26 -8.44
N GLN A 196 3.36 -12.13 -9.38
CA GLN A 196 2.64 -12.27 -10.66
C GLN A 196 1.28 -12.93 -10.43
N THR A 197 1.26 -14.04 -9.71
CA THR A 197 0.01 -14.72 -9.36
C THR A 197 -0.92 -13.78 -8.59
N LEU A 198 -0.39 -13.02 -7.63
CA LEU A 198 -1.19 -12.06 -6.86
C LEU A 198 -1.84 -10.99 -7.77
N LEU A 199 -1.09 -10.42 -8.71
CA LEU A 199 -1.63 -9.46 -9.68
C LEU A 199 -2.73 -10.08 -10.57
N GLN A 200 -2.54 -11.32 -11.04
CA GLN A 200 -3.54 -12.03 -11.85
C GLN A 200 -4.82 -12.28 -11.04
N GLU A 201 -4.70 -12.79 -9.82
CA GLU A 201 -5.84 -13.08 -8.94
C GLU A 201 -6.62 -11.82 -8.57
N MET A 202 -5.93 -10.70 -8.33
CA MET A 202 -6.58 -9.40 -8.13
C MET A 202 -7.36 -8.98 -9.39
N ARG A 203 -6.70 -9.00 -10.56
CA ARG A 203 -7.35 -8.64 -11.84
C ARG A 203 -8.61 -9.46 -12.10
N ASP A 204 -8.52 -10.77 -11.90
CA ASP A 204 -9.59 -11.72 -12.24
C ASP A 204 -10.74 -11.69 -11.22
N SER A 205 -10.52 -11.08 -10.04
CA SER A 205 -11.53 -10.87 -8.99
C SER A 205 -12.11 -9.45 -8.99
N LEU A 206 -11.76 -8.59 -9.96
CA LEU A 206 -12.45 -7.32 -10.17
C LEU A 206 -13.80 -7.56 -10.84
N LYS A 207 -14.85 -6.89 -10.35
CA LYS A 207 -16.13 -6.76 -11.08
C LYS A 207 -15.92 -5.99 -12.39
N PRO A 208 -16.87 -6.07 -13.35
CA PRO A 208 -16.90 -5.15 -14.49
C PRO A 208 -16.86 -3.70 -13.99
N ASN A 209 -15.98 -2.89 -14.58
CA ASN A 209 -15.69 -1.51 -14.15
C ASN A 209 -15.08 -1.35 -12.74
N GLY A 210 -14.64 -2.43 -12.11
CA GLY A 210 -13.95 -2.37 -10.81
C GLY A 210 -12.54 -1.79 -10.91
N PHE A 211 -12.05 -1.26 -9.79
CA PHE A 211 -10.73 -0.65 -9.69
C PHE A 211 -9.77 -1.49 -8.83
N LEU A 212 -8.52 -1.56 -9.24
CA LEU A 212 -7.41 -1.94 -8.37
C LEU A 212 -6.67 -0.67 -7.93
N VAL A 213 -6.63 -0.45 -6.61
CA VAL A 213 -5.76 0.55 -5.96
C VAL A 213 -4.47 -0.15 -5.59
N LEU A 214 -3.40 0.11 -6.33
CA LEU A 214 -2.11 -0.52 -6.11
C LEU A 214 -1.11 0.53 -5.64
N ALA A 215 -0.58 0.38 -4.43
CA ALA A 215 0.53 1.19 -3.93
C ALA A 215 1.82 0.34 -3.93
N VAL A 216 2.88 0.86 -4.55
CA VAL A 216 4.18 0.18 -4.65
C VAL A 216 5.31 1.17 -4.33
N VAL A 217 6.15 0.78 -3.38
CA VAL A 217 7.41 1.47 -3.12
C VAL A 217 8.35 1.32 -4.31
N LEU A 218 8.82 2.47 -4.82
CA LEU A 218 9.79 2.54 -5.90
C LEU A 218 11.05 3.32 -5.46
N PRO A 219 12.24 2.94 -5.94
CA PRO A 219 12.52 1.88 -6.93
C PRO A 219 12.31 0.45 -6.40
N TRP A 220 12.04 -0.49 -7.31
CA TRP A 220 11.64 -1.86 -6.99
C TRP A 220 12.71 -2.65 -6.22
N CYS A 221 12.39 -3.07 -4.99
CA CYS A 221 13.26 -3.83 -4.09
C CYS A 221 12.51 -5.04 -3.48
N PRO A 222 12.20 -6.11 -4.23
CA PRO A 222 11.36 -7.17 -3.73
C PRO A 222 12.11 -8.07 -2.73
N PHE A 223 11.45 -8.43 -1.63
CA PHE A 223 11.90 -9.48 -0.73
C PHE A 223 10.72 -10.08 0.03
N VAL A 224 10.81 -11.35 0.40
CA VAL A 224 9.82 -12.04 1.22
C VAL A 224 10.33 -12.16 2.64
N GLU A 225 9.49 -11.83 3.62
CA GLU A 225 9.75 -12.09 5.03
C GLU A 225 9.59 -13.59 5.33
N ASP A 226 10.65 -14.22 5.81
CA ASP A 226 10.66 -15.63 6.22
C ASP A 226 11.18 -15.71 7.67
N GLY A 227 10.25 -15.47 8.61
CA GLY A 227 10.57 -15.28 10.02
C GLY A 227 11.57 -14.13 10.21
N PRO A 228 12.79 -14.38 10.75
CA PRO A 228 13.81 -13.35 10.91
C PRO A 228 14.66 -13.11 9.64
N ARG A 229 14.48 -13.91 8.58
CA ARG A 229 15.28 -13.83 7.35
C ARG A 229 14.49 -13.15 6.24
N GLN A 230 15.23 -12.61 5.27
CA GLN A 230 14.68 -12.16 4.01
C GLN A 230 15.17 -13.09 2.91
N ARG A 231 14.26 -13.46 2.00
CA ARG A 231 14.58 -14.26 0.82
C ARG A 231 14.02 -13.61 -0.43
N LYS A 232 14.47 -14.08 -1.59
CA LYS A 232 13.91 -13.67 -2.88
C LYS A 232 12.52 -14.28 -3.07
N PRO A 233 11.60 -13.59 -3.76
CA PRO A 233 10.33 -14.16 -4.16
C PRO A 233 10.54 -15.30 -5.16
N SER A 234 9.63 -16.28 -5.14
CA SER A 234 9.60 -17.40 -6.08
C SER A 234 9.21 -16.97 -7.50
N GLU A 235 8.39 -15.92 -7.64
CA GLU A 235 8.09 -15.30 -8.94
C GLU A 235 8.78 -13.93 -9.05
N ILE A 236 9.40 -13.68 -10.20
CA ILE A 236 10.17 -12.45 -10.44
C ILE A 236 9.41 -11.60 -11.46
N LEU A 237 9.07 -10.36 -11.11
CA LEU A 237 8.50 -9.41 -12.08
C LEU A 237 9.58 -8.96 -13.09
N PRO A 238 9.23 -8.72 -14.37
CA PRO A 238 10.16 -8.26 -15.41
C PRO A 238 10.56 -6.78 -15.23
N MET A 239 11.28 -6.50 -14.16
CA MET A 239 11.63 -5.16 -13.67
C MET A 239 13.05 -4.72 -14.07
N GLU A 240 13.65 -5.33 -15.09
CA GLU A 240 15.03 -5.01 -15.50
C GLU A 240 15.20 -3.51 -15.83
N GLY A 241 16.15 -2.88 -15.13
CA GLY A 241 16.43 -1.43 -15.21
C GLY A 241 15.53 -0.59 -14.30
N GLY A 242 14.59 -1.20 -13.59
CA GLY A 242 13.73 -0.60 -12.59
C GLY A 242 14.10 -0.99 -11.16
N GLU A 243 15.10 -1.82 -10.95
CA GLU A 243 15.46 -2.31 -9.61
C GLU A 243 16.35 -1.34 -8.83
N CYS A 244 16.11 -1.24 -7.52
CA CYS A 244 16.89 -0.38 -6.65
C CYS A 244 18.36 -0.79 -6.52
N CYS A 245 18.66 -2.09 -6.60
CA CYS A 245 20.04 -2.60 -6.56
C CYS A 245 20.85 -2.22 -7.82
N ARG A 246 20.17 -1.80 -8.89
CA ARG A 246 20.79 -1.25 -10.11
C ARG A 246 20.81 0.27 -10.15
N GLY A 247 20.39 0.94 -9.06
CA GLY A 247 20.40 2.40 -8.95
C GLY A 247 19.32 3.11 -9.78
N ALA A 248 18.22 2.42 -10.12
CA ALA A 248 17.12 3.02 -10.86
C ALA A 248 16.53 4.23 -10.13
N SER A 249 16.11 5.25 -10.88
CA SER A 249 15.30 6.34 -10.34
C SER A 249 13.85 5.89 -10.06
N PHE A 250 13.09 6.72 -9.35
CA PHE A 250 11.66 6.49 -9.15
C PHE A 250 10.94 6.38 -10.50
N GLU A 251 11.22 7.30 -11.42
CA GLU A 251 10.58 7.40 -12.73
C GLU A 251 10.97 6.23 -13.64
N GLN A 252 12.23 5.79 -13.63
CA GLN A 252 12.67 4.60 -14.37
C GLN A 252 11.96 3.35 -13.87
N SER A 253 11.88 3.17 -12.55
CA SER A 253 11.20 2.03 -11.94
C SER A 253 9.69 2.06 -12.22
N LEU A 254 9.07 3.23 -12.16
CA LEU A 254 7.66 3.46 -12.48
C LEU A 254 7.35 3.02 -13.92
N SER A 255 8.12 3.49 -14.89
CA SER A 255 7.93 3.12 -16.30
C SER A 255 8.06 1.61 -16.49
N LYS A 256 9.07 0.97 -15.88
CA LYS A 256 9.22 -0.51 -15.97
C LYS A 256 8.06 -1.25 -15.33
N LEU A 257 7.55 -0.81 -14.18
CA LEU A 257 6.40 -1.44 -13.55
C LEU A 257 5.16 -1.35 -14.45
N VAL A 258 4.90 -0.18 -15.05
CA VAL A 258 3.71 -0.02 -15.91
C VAL A 258 3.86 -0.77 -17.23
N GLU A 259 4.96 -0.53 -17.95
CA GLU A 259 5.16 -0.99 -19.33
C GLU A 259 5.46 -2.49 -19.42
N ASN A 260 6.25 -3.03 -18.48
CA ASN A 260 6.67 -4.44 -18.54
C ASN A 260 5.78 -5.36 -17.69
N VAL A 261 5.06 -4.82 -16.70
CA VAL A 261 4.28 -5.64 -15.76
C VAL A 261 2.79 -5.35 -15.90
N LEU A 262 2.32 -4.16 -15.52
CA LEU A 262 0.88 -3.91 -15.36
C LEU A 262 0.13 -3.99 -16.69
N VAL A 263 0.63 -3.34 -17.74
CA VAL A 263 0.00 -3.38 -19.07
C VAL A 263 0.00 -4.79 -19.67
N PRO A 264 1.13 -5.52 -19.73
CA PRO A 264 1.14 -6.91 -20.23
C PRO A 264 0.28 -7.87 -19.41
N MET A 265 0.07 -7.58 -18.12
CA MET A 265 -0.82 -8.36 -17.26
C MET A 265 -2.31 -8.03 -17.47
N GLY A 266 -2.65 -7.23 -18.48
CA GLY A 266 -4.04 -6.93 -18.84
C GLY A 266 -4.68 -5.88 -17.94
N PHE A 267 -3.88 -5.00 -17.34
CA PHE A 267 -4.39 -3.79 -16.70
C PHE A 267 -4.39 -2.60 -17.67
N GLU A 268 -5.39 -1.75 -17.50
CA GLU A 268 -5.43 -0.39 -18.01
C GLU A 268 -5.09 0.56 -16.86
N LEU A 269 -4.15 1.49 -17.10
CA LEU A 269 -3.84 2.54 -16.13
C LEU A 269 -4.78 3.72 -16.33
N ILE A 270 -5.61 4.00 -15.32
CA ILE A 270 -6.58 5.10 -15.37
C ILE A 270 -5.95 6.40 -14.90
N ARG A 271 -5.11 6.32 -13.87
CA ARG A 271 -4.33 7.42 -13.32
C ARG A 271 -3.37 6.91 -12.27
N TRP A 272 -2.38 7.73 -11.95
CA TRP A 272 -1.48 7.44 -10.85
C TRP A 272 -1.02 8.74 -10.17
N THR A 273 -0.53 8.62 -8.95
CA THR A 273 0.08 9.72 -8.22
C THR A 273 1.30 9.23 -7.44
N ARG A 274 2.17 10.17 -7.06
CA ARG A 274 3.31 9.91 -6.18
C ARG A 274 2.98 10.42 -4.80
N LEU A 275 2.99 9.53 -3.81
CA LEU A 275 2.73 9.87 -2.42
C LEU A 275 3.92 9.47 -1.54
N PRO A 276 4.19 10.20 -0.45
CA PRO A 276 5.11 9.74 0.57
C PRO A 276 4.46 8.58 1.32
N TYR A 277 5.07 7.39 1.28
CA TYR A 277 4.69 6.31 2.16
C TYR A 277 5.30 6.57 3.55
N LEU A 278 4.45 6.97 4.48
CA LEU A 278 4.85 7.41 5.81
C LEU A 278 4.67 6.29 6.84
N CYS A 279 5.72 6.06 7.62
CA CYS A 279 5.67 5.16 8.77
C CYS A 279 6.04 5.92 10.04
N GLU A 280 5.47 5.48 11.16
CA GLU A 280 5.83 5.99 12.49
C GLU A 280 7.35 5.95 12.71
N GLY A 281 7.91 7.03 13.24
CA GLY A 281 9.35 7.19 13.41
C GLY A 281 9.97 6.43 14.59
N ASN A 282 11.13 6.92 15.01
CA ASN A 282 11.88 6.39 16.14
C ASN A 282 12.54 7.54 16.93
N LEU A 283 13.58 7.24 17.72
CA LEU A 283 14.28 8.24 18.51
C LEU A 283 15.11 9.23 17.67
N ARG A 284 15.39 8.92 16.40
CA ARG A 284 16.23 9.73 15.50
C ARG A 284 15.44 10.51 14.46
N ILE A 285 14.38 9.92 13.93
CA ILE A 285 13.52 10.53 12.90
C ILE A 285 12.07 10.56 13.40
N GLU A 286 11.36 11.65 13.11
CA GLU A 286 9.95 11.78 13.52
C GLU A 286 9.04 10.84 12.73
N TYR A 287 9.39 10.56 11.48
CA TYR A 287 8.72 9.62 10.60
C TYR A 287 9.72 9.05 9.61
N ALA A 288 9.51 7.81 9.18
CA ALA A 288 10.19 7.24 8.03
C ALA A 288 9.39 7.52 6.76
N LEU A 289 10.09 7.66 5.64
CA LEU A 289 9.50 7.99 4.34
C LEU A 289 10.09 7.07 3.27
N LEU A 290 9.21 6.48 2.48
CA LEU A 290 9.52 5.81 1.21
C LEU A 290 8.74 6.49 0.08
N ASN A 291 9.18 6.32 -1.16
CA ASN A 291 8.48 6.88 -2.32
C ASN A 291 7.47 5.86 -2.83
N ASP A 292 6.19 6.21 -2.78
CA ASP A 292 5.11 5.35 -3.23
C ASP A 292 4.58 5.82 -4.59
N ALA A 293 4.34 4.88 -5.49
CA ALA A 293 3.51 5.10 -6.66
C ALA A 293 2.15 4.46 -6.38
N VAL A 294 1.09 5.28 -6.36
CA VAL A 294 -0.28 4.83 -6.17
C VAL A 294 -0.99 4.85 -7.50
N PHE A 295 -1.35 3.68 -8.00
CA PHE A 295 -2.02 3.47 -9.28
C PHE A 295 -3.50 3.16 -9.08
N ILE A 296 -4.32 3.69 -9.97
CA ILE A 296 -5.70 3.27 -10.17
C ILE A 296 -5.77 2.53 -11.48
N LEU A 297 -6.01 1.23 -11.40
CA LEU A 297 -5.98 0.31 -12.52
C LEU A 297 -7.38 -0.27 -12.75
N ARG A 298 -7.69 -0.60 -14.01
CA ARG A 298 -8.85 -1.41 -14.37
C ARG A 298 -8.40 -2.67 -15.09
N LYS A 299 -9.22 -3.71 -15.08
CA LYS A 299 -9.05 -4.82 -16.01
C LYS A 299 -9.29 -4.28 -17.42
N ARG A 300 -8.35 -4.50 -18.34
CA ARG A 300 -8.51 -4.18 -19.76
C ARG A 300 -9.58 -5.10 -20.34
N ASP A 301 -10.50 -4.54 -21.10
CA ASP A 301 -11.51 -5.35 -21.79
C ASP A 301 -10.83 -6.22 -22.86
N ASP A 302 -11.20 -7.50 -22.92
CA ASP A 302 -10.57 -8.49 -23.80
C ASP A 302 -10.70 -8.15 -25.32
N PHE A 303 -11.50 -7.14 -25.67
CA PHE A 303 -11.69 -6.64 -27.04
C PHE A 303 -10.55 -5.73 -27.54
N GLU A 304 -9.61 -5.32 -26.69
CA GLU A 304 -8.50 -4.42 -27.03
C GLU A 304 -7.10 -5.07 -26.86
N ARG A 305 -6.96 -6.37 -27.17
CA ARG A 305 -5.62 -6.93 -27.36
C ARG A 305 -5.18 -6.65 -28.80
N PRO A 306 -4.11 -5.88 -29.04
CA PRO A 306 -3.45 -5.93 -30.33
C PRO A 306 -2.90 -7.35 -30.51
N ALA A 307 -3.16 -7.91 -31.69
CA ALA A 307 -2.65 -9.21 -32.14
C ALA A 307 -1.12 -9.26 -32.16
#